data_AF-A0A2G5UNQ7-F1
#
_entry.id   AF-A0A2G5UNQ7-F1
#
_cell.length_a   1.000
_cell.length_b   1.000
_cell.length_c   1.000
_cell.angle_alpha   90.00
_cell.angle_beta   90.00
_cell.angle_gamma   90.00
#
_symmetry.space_group_name_H-M   'P 1'
#
loop_
_entity.id
_entity.type
_entity.pdbx_description
1 polymer ?
#
loop_
_entity_poly.entity_id
_entity_poly.type
_entity_poly.pdbx_seq_one_letter_code
_entity_poly.pdbx_strand_id
1 'polypeptide(L)'
;MMLRIIQQGKYEFRNEQWNNITGDAKNLISQLLQVDVTKRISAKECLTHEWMVPIAQPAPVPTVQVELVKDQRSEKARKRFKTAIIWVRFFQRLAKYKYLKTVIDRDVLRKRPFRDRDIRHEAESSMFSVYGHWVNRGFYYSRDMLFANKPRPKFAKKTQESEQLKVPGASSK
;
A
#
# COMPACT_ATOMS: atom_id res chain seq x y z
N MET A 1 -17.59 13.92 6.03
CA MET A 1 -17.09 14.15 7.42
C MET A 1 -15.61 13.84 7.58
N MET A 2 -15.03 12.89 6.84
CA MET A 2 -13.63 12.47 6.96
C MET A 2 -12.61 13.61 6.80
N LEU A 3 -12.79 14.51 5.82
CA LEU A 3 -11.90 15.65 5.61
C LEU A 3 -11.82 16.58 6.83
N ARG A 4 -12.92 16.74 7.59
CA ARG A 4 -12.91 17.56 8.81
C ARG A 4 -12.09 16.93 9.92
N ILE A 5 -12.12 15.60 10.05
CA ILE A 5 -11.32 14.87 11.06
C ILE A 5 -9.83 14.98 10.73
N ILE A 6 -9.48 14.87 9.44
CA ILE A 6 -8.09 15.05 8.96
C ILE A 6 -7.61 16.48 9.25
N GLN A 7 -8.43 17.49 8.95
CA GLN A 7 -8.11 18.88 9.24
C GLN A 7 -7.93 19.17 10.73
N GLN A 8 -8.70 18.49 11.59
CA GLN A 8 -8.60 18.63 13.04
C GLN A 8 -7.46 17.78 13.64
N GLY A 9 -6.88 16.84 12.88
CA GLY A 9 -5.86 15.92 13.39
C GLY A 9 -6.32 15.05 14.56
N LYS A 10 -7.63 14.82 14.71
CA LYS A 10 -8.17 14.04 15.83
C LYS A 10 -8.13 12.55 15.51
N TYR A 11 -7.28 11.80 16.22
CA TYR A 11 -7.20 10.33 16.16
C TYR A 11 -7.04 9.77 17.58
N GLU A 12 -7.41 8.51 17.77
CA GLU A 12 -7.35 7.82 19.06
C GLU A 12 -6.80 6.40 18.86
N PHE A 13 -5.91 5.96 19.76
CA PHE A 13 -5.39 4.60 19.77
C PHE A 13 -6.35 3.68 20.54
N ARG A 14 -7.35 3.12 19.85
CA ARG A 14 -8.34 2.23 20.47
C ARG A 14 -7.69 0.93 20.97
N ASN A 15 -7.94 0.61 22.24
CA ASN A 15 -7.34 -0.54 22.93
C ASN A 15 -7.52 -1.88 22.19
N GLU A 16 -8.70 -2.16 21.63
CA GLU A 16 -8.98 -3.40 20.90
C GLU A 16 -7.95 -3.74 19.79
N GLN A 17 -7.37 -2.73 19.15
CA GLN A 17 -6.43 -2.90 18.03
C GLN A 17 -4.99 -2.53 18.41
N TRP A 18 -4.82 -1.63 19.38
CA TRP A 18 -3.54 -1.01 19.72
C TRP A 18 -2.93 -1.52 21.03
N ASN A 19 -3.55 -2.50 21.70
CA ASN A 19 -3.01 -3.08 22.94
C ASN A 19 -1.64 -3.75 22.75
N ASN A 20 -1.42 -4.39 21.60
CA ASN A 20 -0.20 -5.16 21.32
C ASN A 20 0.94 -4.32 20.74
N ILE A 21 0.73 -3.01 20.56
CA ILE A 21 1.69 -2.10 19.93
C ILE A 21 2.46 -1.33 21.01
N THR A 22 3.78 -1.23 20.85
CA THR A 22 4.67 -0.57 21.81
C THR A 22 4.36 0.91 21.98
N GLY A 23 4.67 1.45 23.16
CA GLY A 23 4.53 2.87 23.45
C GLY A 23 5.31 3.74 22.48
N ASP A 24 6.52 3.33 22.10
CA ASP A 24 7.40 4.07 21.19
C ASP A 24 6.83 4.19 19.79
N ALA A 25 6.14 3.14 19.31
CA ALA A 25 5.43 3.18 18.03
C ALA A 25 4.29 4.21 18.07
N LYS A 26 3.51 4.23 19.17
CA LYS A 26 2.43 5.20 19.36
C LYS A 26 2.97 6.63 19.47
N ASN A 27 4.12 6.79 20.13
CA ASN A 27 4.81 8.07 20.26
C ASN A 27 5.23 8.59 18.87
N LEU A 28 5.90 7.77 18.07
CA LEU A 28 6.33 8.14 16.71
C LEU A 28 5.14 8.54 15.82
N ILE A 29 4.06 7.76 15.82
CA ILE A 29 2.83 8.09 15.06
C ILE A 29 2.27 9.44 15.52
N SER A 30 2.34 9.72 16.82
CA SER A 30 1.80 10.96 17.36
C SER A 30 2.59 12.19 16.91
N GLN A 31 3.92 12.07 16.82
CA GLN A 31 4.79 13.12 16.30
C GLN A 31 4.65 13.32 14.79
N LEU A 32 4.33 12.25 14.04
CA LEU A 32 4.08 12.32 12.59
C LEU A 32 2.72 12.95 12.26
N LEU A 33 1.67 12.63 13.04
CA LEU A 33 0.30 13.09 12.82
C LEU A 33 -0.02 14.42 13.53
N GLN A 34 0.92 15.37 13.49
CA GLN A 34 0.74 16.69 14.08
C GLN A 34 0.19 17.69 13.05
N VAL A 35 -0.84 18.45 13.43
CA VAL A 35 -1.49 19.46 12.56
C VAL A 35 -0.54 20.61 12.24
N ASP A 36 0.18 21.08 13.26
CA ASP A 36 1.19 22.12 13.13
C ASP A 36 2.45 21.58 12.43
N VAL A 37 2.85 22.24 11.35
CA VAL A 37 3.96 21.80 10.49
C VAL A 37 5.30 22.00 11.20
N THR A 38 5.44 23.05 12.01
CA THR A 38 6.72 23.37 12.67
C THR A 38 7.05 22.42 13.82
N LYS A 39 6.02 21.78 14.40
CA LYS A 39 6.18 20.81 15.49
C LYS A 39 6.31 19.38 14.98
N ARG A 40 5.89 19.12 13.74
CA ARG A 40 5.93 17.80 13.12
C ARG A 40 7.38 17.34 12.94
N ILE A 41 7.67 16.12 13.38
CA ILE A 41 8.98 15.51 13.25
C ILE A 41 9.44 15.47 11.77
N SER A 42 10.70 15.83 11.54
CA SER A 42 11.32 15.77 10.22
C SER A 42 11.60 14.32 9.81
N ALA A 43 11.70 14.05 8.50
CA ALA A 43 12.05 12.72 8.01
C ALA A 43 13.40 12.22 8.56
N LYS A 44 14.36 13.13 8.76
CA LYS A 44 15.68 12.80 9.33
C LYS A 44 15.56 12.41 10.81
N GLU A 45 14.77 13.15 11.57
CA GLU A 45 14.52 12.91 13.00
C GLU A 45 13.70 11.62 13.23
N CYS A 46 12.75 11.35 12.32
CA CYS A 46 11.96 10.12 12.33
C CYS A 46 12.87 8.88 12.21
N LEU A 47 13.86 8.91 11.31
CA LEU A 47 14.81 7.81 11.14
C LEU A 47 15.68 7.55 12.38
N THR A 48 15.89 8.57 13.21
CA THR A 48 16.66 8.46 14.46
C THR A 48 15.81 8.07 15.67
N HIS A 49 14.49 7.98 15.53
CA HIS A 49 13.59 7.63 16.64
C HIS A 49 13.80 6.18 17.10
N GLU A 50 13.68 5.92 18.40
CA GLU A 50 13.95 4.63 19.04
C GLU A 50 13.17 3.46 18.41
N TRP A 51 11.96 3.72 17.91
CA TRP A 51 11.17 2.72 17.18
C TRP A 51 11.73 2.37 15.79
N MET A 52 12.41 3.30 15.13
CA MET A 52 13.02 3.11 13.80
C MET A 52 14.45 2.56 13.89
N VAL A 53 15.17 2.87 14.96
CA VAL A 53 16.50 2.34 15.21
C VAL A 53 16.35 0.88 15.65
N PRO A 54 16.97 -0.10 14.95
CA PRO A 54 16.99 -1.47 15.43
C PRO A 54 17.63 -1.48 16.81
N ILE A 55 16.89 -1.92 17.83
CA ILE A 55 17.43 -2.16 19.17
C ILE A 55 18.66 -3.05 18.96
N ALA A 56 19.83 -2.48 19.25
CA ALA A 56 21.06 -3.21 19.12
C ALA A 56 21.04 -4.42 20.06
N GLN A 57 21.59 -5.53 19.55
CA GLN A 57 22.09 -6.76 20.21
C GLN A 57 21.14 -7.97 20.26
N PRO A 58 21.61 -9.23 20.15
CA PRO A 58 23.01 -9.69 20.25
C PRO A 58 23.52 -10.60 19.09
N ALA A 59 24.85 -10.64 18.97
CA ALA A 59 25.69 -11.62 18.25
C ALA A 59 25.48 -11.79 16.73
N PRO A 60 26.57 -11.91 15.95
CA PRO A 60 26.44 -12.37 14.58
C PRO A 60 25.88 -13.79 14.65
N VAL A 61 24.62 -13.97 14.28
CA VAL A 61 24.17 -15.29 13.82
C VAL A 61 25.16 -15.66 12.73
N PRO A 62 25.85 -16.82 12.79
CA PRO A 62 26.64 -17.25 11.65
C PRO A 62 25.63 -17.41 10.52
N THR A 63 25.61 -16.39 9.67
CA THR A 63 24.93 -16.44 8.38
C THR A 63 25.69 -17.51 7.66
N VAL A 64 25.19 -18.74 7.74
CA VAL A 64 25.55 -19.78 6.80
C VAL A 64 25.18 -19.16 5.47
N GLN A 65 26.19 -18.64 4.77
CA GLN A 65 26.06 -18.18 3.41
C GLN A 65 25.77 -19.45 2.62
N VAL A 66 24.49 -19.80 2.53
CA VAL A 66 24.03 -20.73 1.52
C VAL A 66 24.33 -20.01 0.22
N GLU A 67 25.49 -20.32 -0.34
CA GLU A 67 25.94 -19.86 -1.63
C GLU A 67 24.98 -20.47 -2.65
N LEU A 68 23.83 -19.82 -2.79
CA LEU A 68 22.84 -20.16 -3.77
C LEU A 68 23.53 -19.86 -5.10
N VAL A 69 24.05 -20.90 -5.75
CA VAL A 69 24.60 -20.83 -7.11
C VAL A 69 23.46 -20.39 -8.02
N LYS A 70 23.24 -19.07 -8.07
CA LYS A 70 22.25 -18.45 -8.93
C LYS A 70 22.72 -18.68 -10.34
N ASP A 71 21.94 -19.44 -11.09
CA ASP A 71 22.22 -19.74 -12.49
C ASP A 71 22.34 -18.43 -13.29
N GLN A 72 23.59 -17.98 -13.48
CA GLN A 72 23.92 -16.73 -14.16
C GLN A 72 23.39 -16.73 -15.60
N ARG A 73 23.17 -17.91 -16.19
CA ARG A 73 22.64 -18.07 -17.54
C ARG A 73 21.16 -17.68 -17.59
N SER A 74 20.39 -18.12 -16.60
CA SER A 74 18.98 -17.76 -16.41
C SER A 74 18.81 -16.25 -16.16
N GLU A 75 19.67 -15.62 -15.36
CA GLU A 75 19.62 -14.17 -15.15
C GLU A 75 19.97 -13.36 -16.40
N LYS A 76 20.98 -13.78 -17.16
CA LYS A 76 21.35 -13.15 -18.44
C LYS A 76 20.20 -13.26 -19.46
N ALA A 77 19.55 -14.41 -19.55
CA ALA A 77 18.37 -14.61 -20.40
C ALA A 77 17.21 -13.69 -19.97
N ARG A 78 16.92 -13.59 -18.67
CA ARG A 78 15.90 -12.67 -18.14
C ARG A 78 16.19 -11.20 -18.46
N LYS A 79 17.46 -10.77 -18.36
CA LYS A 79 17.87 -9.39 -18.71
C LYS A 79 17.70 -9.11 -20.21
N ARG A 80 18.08 -10.05 -21.08
CA ARG A 80 17.88 -9.96 -22.54
C ARG A 80 16.40 -9.93 -22.92
N PHE A 81 15.58 -10.72 -22.24
CA PHE A 81 14.14 -10.74 -22.47
C PHE A 81 13.47 -9.43 -22.03
N LYS A 82 13.83 -8.88 -20.86
CA LYS A 82 13.34 -7.57 -20.39
C LYS A 82 13.71 -6.45 -21.36
N THR A 83 14.95 -6.43 -21.83
CA THR A 83 15.40 -5.43 -22.81
C THR A 83 14.65 -5.57 -24.14
N ALA A 84 14.46 -6.79 -24.64
CA ALA A 84 13.66 -7.04 -25.84
C ALA A 84 12.22 -6.52 -25.70
N ILE A 85 11.56 -6.72 -24.55
CA ILE A 85 10.21 -6.16 -24.29
C ILE A 85 10.22 -4.63 -24.36
N ILE A 86 11.23 -3.98 -23.78
CA ILE A 86 11.37 -2.51 -23.81
C ILE A 86 11.52 -2.05 -25.26
N TRP A 87 12.34 -2.71 -26.07
CA TRP A 87 12.52 -2.41 -27.49
C TRP A 87 11.22 -2.59 -28.28
N VAL A 88 10.50 -3.69 -28.10
CA VAL A 88 9.20 -3.91 -28.77
C VAL A 88 8.20 -2.82 -28.40
N ARG A 89 8.09 -2.47 -27.11
CA ARG A 89 7.24 -1.36 -26.66
C ARG A 89 7.67 -0.01 -27.24
N PHE A 90 8.98 0.22 -27.35
CA PHE A 90 9.53 1.45 -27.93
C PHE A 90 9.18 1.58 -29.41
N PHE A 91 9.41 0.54 -30.22
CA PHE A 91 9.04 0.55 -31.64
C PHE A 91 7.54 0.62 -31.86
N GLN A 92 6.75 -0.04 -31.00
CA GLN A 92 5.29 0.07 -31.06
C GLN A 92 4.78 1.48 -30.69
N ARG A 93 5.46 2.16 -29.74
CA ARG A 93 5.20 3.58 -29.44
C ARG A 93 5.61 4.49 -30.60
N LEU A 94 6.77 4.26 -31.21
CA LEU A 94 7.21 4.99 -32.40
C LEU A 94 6.24 4.81 -33.58
N ALA A 95 5.75 3.60 -33.84
CA ALA A 95 4.76 3.35 -34.89
C ALA A 95 3.43 4.09 -34.64
N LYS A 96 3.10 4.35 -33.38
CA LYS A 96 1.90 5.12 -32.95
C LYS A 96 2.24 6.57 -32.58
N TYR A 97 3.32 7.16 -33.09
CA TYR A 97 3.79 8.49 -32.68
C TYR A 97 2.74 9.61 -32.84
N LYS A 98 1.84 9.52 -33.82
CA LYS A 98 0.73 10.48 -34.01
C LYS A 98 -0.28 10.48 -32.85
N TYR A 99 -0.37 9.36 -32.13
CA TYR A 99 -1.21 9.20 -30.94
C TYR A 99 -0.41 9.37 -29.63
N LEU A 100 0.92 9.55 -29.69
CA LEU A 100 1.74 9.95 -28.56
C LEU A 100 1.48 11.44 -28.27
N LYS A 101 0.29 11.72 -27.75
CA LYS A 101 -0.09 13.03 -27.26
C LYS A 101 0.57 13.23 -25.89
N THR A 102 1.87 13.45 -25.86
CA THR A 102 2.60 13.70 -24.60
C THR A 102 3.61 14.83 -24.75
N VAL A 103 3.17 15.98 -25.29
CA VAL A 103 3.71 17.25 -24.79
C VAL A 103 2.97 17.51 -23.50
N ILE A 104 3.47 16.94 -22.42
CA ILE A 104 2.91 17.21 -21.10
C ILE A 104 3.52 18.52 -20.64
N ASP A 105 2.70 19.57 -20.66
CA ASP A 105 3.10 20.90 -20.21
C ASP A 105 3.48 20.85 -18.72
N ARG A 106 4.77 21.09 -18.45
CA ARG A 106 5.37 21.00 -17.11
C ARG A 106 4.77 22.04 -16.17
N ASP A 107 4.38 23.19 -16.68
CA ASP A 107 3.80 24.27 -15.88
C ASP A 107 2.36 23.93 -15.46
N VAL A 108 1.60 23.30 -16.35
CA VAL A 108 0.24 22.79 -16.05
C VAL A 108 0.30 21.65 -15.04
N LEU A 109 1.27 20.72 -15.17
CA LEU A 109 1.46 19.66 -14.19
C LEU A 109 1.83 20.20 -12.81
N ARG A 110 2.68 21.22 -12.73
CA ARG A 110 3.09 21.79 -11.45
C ARG A 110 1.90 22.40 -10.70
N LYS A 111 0.95 22.98 -11.42
CA LYS A 111 -0.28 23.54 -10.83
C LYS A 111 -1.30 22.45 -10.46
N ARG A 112 -1.46 21.41 -11.28
CA ARG A 112 -2.47 20.35 -11.07
C ARG A 112 -1.95 18.95 -11.49
N PRO A 113 -1.10 18.31 -10.67
CA PRO A 113 -0.40 17.06 -11.04
C PRO A 113 -1.36 15.89 -11.36
N PHE A 114 -2.49 15.82 -10.66
CA PHE A 114 -3.46 14.72 -10.78
C PHE A 114 -4.60 14.98 -11.77
N ARG A 115 -4.56 16.06 -12.57
CA ARG A 115 -5.60 16.30 -13.58
C ARG A 115 -5.44 15.38 -14.79
N ASP A 116 -4.20 15.07 -15.15
CA ASP A 116 -3.89 14.08 -16.18
C ASP A 116 -4.25 12.67 -15.69
N ARG A 117 -4.97 11.92 -16.52
CA ARG A 117 -5.42 10.56 -16.18
C ARG A 117 -4.23 9.61 -16.12
N ASP A 118 -3.29 9.70 -17.04
CA ASP A 118 -2.19 8.74 -17.16
C ASP A 118 -1.20 8.91 -16.01
N ILE A 119 -0.86 10.15 -15.66
CA ILE A 119 0.02 10.45 -14.52
C ILE A 119 -0.61 10.00 -13.21
N ARG A 120 -1.92 10.21 -13.03
CA ARG A 120 -2.63 9.77 -11.83
C ARG A 120 -2.60 8.25 -11.69
N HIS A 121 -2.92 7.52 -12.77
CA HIS A 121 -2.92 6.05 -12.75
C HIS A 121 -1.53 5.48 -12.49
N GLU A 122 -0.48 6.07 -13.07
CA GLU A 122 0.91 5.64 -12.85
C GLU A 122 1.37 5.91 -11.41
N ALA A 123 1.07 7.09 -10.88
CA ALA A 123 1.38 7.45 -9.50
C ALA A 123 0.66 6.53 -8.51
N GLU A 124 -0.64 6.28 -8.72
CA GLU A 124 -1.42 5.34 -7.93
C GLU A 124 -0.84 3.93 -8.02
N SER A 125 -0.54 3.43 -9.22
CA SER A 125 0.04 2.09 -9.40
C SER A 125 1.38 1.93 -8.66
N SER A 126 2.24 2.94 -8.73
CA SER A 126 3.53 2.96 -8.04
C SER A 126 3.35 2.94 -6.52
N MET A 127 2.44 3.79 -5.99
CA MET A 127 2.10 3.79 -4.56
C MET A 127 1.53 2.45 -4.10
N PHE A 128 0.67 1.81 -4.89
CA PHE A 128 0.14 0.49 -4.58
C PHE A 128 1.20 -0.61 -4.63
N SER A 129 2.18 -0.52 -5.53
CA SER A 129 3.28 -1.49 -5.55
C SER A 129 4.10 -1.45 -4.26
N VAL A 130 4.29 -0.25 -3.69
CA VAL A 130 5.08 -0.06 -2.45
C VAL A 130 4.22 -0.40 -1.22
N TYR A 131 3.02 0.16 -1.12
CA TYR A 131 2.21 0.10 0.10
C TYR A 131 1.04 -0.88 0.05
N GLY A 132 0.82 -1.57 -1.07
CA GLY A 132 -0.31 -2.48 -1.25
C GLY A 132 -0.27 -3.74 -0.39
N HIS A 133 0.78 -3.92 0.43
CA HIS A 133 0.86 -4.96 1.47
C HIS A 133 0.30 -4.49 2.83
N TRP A 134 0.21 -3.17 3.06
CA TRP A 134 -0.44 -2.56 4.22
C TRP A 134 -1.95 -2.42 4.06
N VAL A 135 -2.46 -2.72 2.86
CA VAL A 135 -3.89 -2.63 2.51
C VAL A 135 -4.49 -4.03 2.55
N ASN A 136 -5.48 -4.25 3.41
CA ASN A 136 -6.18 -5.53 3.54
C ASN A 136 -6.87 -5.91 2.22
N ARG A 137 -6.45 -7.03 1.62
CA ARG A 137 -6.96 -7.55 0.34
C ARG A 137 -8.20 -8.43 0.55
N GLY A 138 -9.34 -7.81 0.81
CA GLY A 138 -10.64 -8.49 0.85
C GLY A 138 -11.60 -7.96 -0.20
N PHE A 139 -12.60 -8.76 -0.58
CA PHE A 139 -13.68 -8.43 -1.53
C PHE A 139 -14.43 -7.11 -1.18
N TYR A 140 -14.32 -6.68 0.07
CA TYR A 140 -14.90 -5.44 0.61
C TYR A 140 -13.89 -4.29 0.71
N TYR A 141 -12.83 -4.28 -0.09
CA TYR A 141 -11.80 -3.22 -0.09
C TYR A 141 -11.40 -2.87 -1.53
N SER A 142 -12.34 -2.34 -2.32
CA SER A 142 -12.05 -1.80 -3.65
C SER A 142 -11.08 -0.62 -3.56
N ARG A 143 -10.21 -0.49 -4.57
CA ARG A 143 -9.18 0.55 -4.75
C ARG A 143 -9.69 1.97 -4.47
N ASP A 144 -10.94 2.26 -4.82
CA ASP A 144 -11.57 3.58 -4.67
C ASP A 144 -12.03 3.89 -3.24
N MET A 145 -12.13 2.88 -2.36
CA MET A 145 -12.60 3.07 -0.98
C MET A 145 -11.57 3.75 -0.07
N LEU A 146 -10.32 3.89 -0.51
CA LEU A 146 -9.30 4.71 0.17
C LEU A 146 -9.64 6.20 0.13
N PHE A 147 -10.37 6.64 -0.90
CA PHE A 147 -10.69 8.05 -1.14
C PHE A 147 -12.19 8.35 -1.04
N ALA A 148 -13.00 7.36 -0.66
CA ALA A 148 -14.44 7.52 -0.54
C ALA A 148 -14.79 8.37 0.69
N ASN A 149 -15.59 9.43 0.48
CA ASN A 149 -16.02 10.36 1.53
C ASN A 149 -17.23 9.85 2.34
N LYS A 150 -17.66 8.59 2.10
CA LYS A 150 -18.77 7.93 2.79
C LYS A 150 -18.22 7.05 3.93
N PRO A 151 -18.91 6.97 5.09
CA PRO A 151 -18.48 6.15 6.20
C PRO A 151 -18.43 4.66 5.81
N ARG A 152 -17.46 3.94 6.38
CA ARG A 152 -17.24 2.52 6.08
C ARG A 152 -18.49 1.70 6.46
N PRO A 153 -18.98 0.81 5.59
CA PRO A 153 -19.98 -0.18 6.01
C PRO A 153 -19.36 -1.09 7.08
N LYS A 154 -20.13 -1.42 8.12
CA LYS A 154 -19.67 -2.30 9.21
C LYS A 154 -19.37 -3.69 8.65
N PHE A 155 -18.23 -4.25 9.06
CA PHE A 155 -17.81 -5.60 8.70
C PHE A 155 -18.82 -6.62 9.25
N ALA A 156 -19.62 -7.23 8.38
CA ALA A 156 -20.46 -8.36 8.75
C ALA A 156 -19.67 -9.65 8.45
N LYS A 157 -19.21 -10.36 9.49
CA LYS A 157 -18.80 -11.76 9.33
C LYS A 157 -20.06 -12.52 8.92
N LYS A 158 -20.09 -13.10 7.70
CA LYS A 158 -21.06 -14.15 7.41
C LYS A 158 -20.67 -15.35 8.27
N THR A 159 -21.39 -15.56 9.36
CA THR A 159 -21.42 -16.86 10.04
C THR A 159 -21.90 -17.87 9.00
N GLN A 160 -21.02 -18.76 8.56
CA GLN A 160 -21.42 -19.96 7.84
C GLN A 160 -22.07 -20.89 8.88
N GLU A 161 -23.38 -20.78 9.08
CA GLU A 161 -24.15 -21.87 9.67
C GLU A 161 -24.55 -22.80 8.52
N SER A 162 -23.99 -24.01 8.62
CA SER A 162 -24.17 -25.15 7.76
C SER A 162 -25.64 -25.47 7.51
N GLU A 163 -26.03 -25.34 6.25
CA GLU A 163 -27.15 -26.03 5.64
C GLU A 163 -26.88 -27.54 5.69
N GLN A 164 -27.47 -28.23 6.68
CA GLN A 164 -27.53 -29.70 6.70
C GLN A 164 -28.73 -30.20 7.54
N LEU A 165 -29.63 -30.89 6.84
CA LEU A 165 -30.64 -31.86 7.29
C LEU A 165 -31.89 -31.37 8.07
N LYS A 166 -33.01 -31.25 7.34
CA LYS A 166 -34.28 -31.83 7.82
C LYS A 166 -35.02 -32.50 6.67
N VAL A 167 -34.90 -33.83 6.64
CA VAL A 167 -35.65 -34.76 5.79
C VAL A 167 -37.13 -34.73 6.22
N PRO A 168 -38.12 -34.70 5.31
CA PRO A 168 -39.52 -34.86 5.67
C PRO A 168 -39.88 -36.36 5.71
N GLY A 169 -40.37 -36.84 6.85
CA GLY A 169 -40.81 -38.24 6.99
C GLY A 169 -41.57 -38.54 8.28
N ALA A 170 -42.90 -38.57 8.15
CA ALA A 170 -43.87 -39.48 8.78
C ALA A 170 -44.12 -39.51 10.33
N SER A 171 -45.35 -39.07 10.67
CA SER A 171 -46.42 -39.82 11.37
C SER A 171 -46.62 -39.76 12.91
N SER A 172 -47.91 -39.56 13.25
CA SER A 172 -48.70 -40.03 14.41
C SER A 172 -48.75 -39.15 15.68
N LYS A 173 -49.85 -38.40 15.84
CA LYS A 173 -51.07 -38.79 16.58
C LYS A 173 -52.20 -37.79 16.30
#